data_AF-A0A7K3L5W2-F1
#
_entry.id   AF-A0A7K3L5W2-F1
#
_cell.length_a   1.000
_cell.length_b   1.000
_cell.length_c   1.000
_cell.angle_alpha   90.00
_cell.angle_beta   90.00
_cell.angle_gamma   90.00
#
_symmetry.space_group_name_H-M   'P 1'
#
loop_
_entity.id
_entity.type
_entity.pdbx_description
1 polymer ?
#
loop_
_entity_poly.entity_id
_entity_poly.type
_entity_poly.pdbx_seq_one_letter_code
_entity_poly.pdbx_strand_id
1 'polypeptide(L)'
;MVHNLLTARDASKEAQVIREAGRTGSILITTALAGRGTDIKLLDENAKRLGLFVIGVGRGQSKRVDDQLRGRAGRQGDIGQSIFLVSKEDDLYNVLDNPQLTRSGEIKWSLYTPDYVQKMIEAKDYDSRKNTLEYDDVLREQREVIYHLRNSILENKDLQDVASTARKFAKRAHADAK
;
A
#
# COMPACT_ATOMS: atom_id res chain seq x y z
N MET A 1 -1.64 -30.59 -11.67
CA MET A 1 -0.59 -29.62 -12.00
C MET A 1 0.09 -29.21 -10.70
N VAL A 2 1.40 -29.42 -10.57
CA VAL A 2 2.15 -29.13 -9.34
C VAL A 2 2.39 -27.62 -9.26
N HIS A 3 2.10 -27.02 -8.10
CA HIS A 3 2.24 -25.58 -7.87
C HIS A 3 2.60 -25.32 -6.41
N ASN A 4 3.20 -24.15 -6.15
CA ASN A 4 3.49 -23.66 -4.80
C ASN A 4 2.57 -22.50 -4.45
N LEU A 5 2.10 -22.45 -3.20
CA LEU A 5 1.24 -21.38 -2.68
C LEU A 5 1.98 -20.56 -1.61
N LEU A 6 2.03 -19.24 -1.78
CA LEU A 6 2.61 -18.31 -0.81
C LEU A 6 1.53 -17.42 -0.20
N THR A 7 1.55 -17.30 1.13
CA THR A 7 0.49 -16.63 1.91
C THR A 7 0.98 -15.52 2.82
N ALA A 8 2.26 -15.12 2.72
CA ALA A 8 2.95 -14.13 3.55
C ALA A 8 3.08 -14.55 5.02
N ARG A 9 3.23 -15.86 5.30
CA ARG A 9 3.33 -16.41 6.66
C ARG A 9 4.78 -16.62 7.12
N ASP A 10 5.64 -17.09 6.21
CA ASP A 10 7.05 -17.41 6.52
C ASP A 10 7.94 -16.85 5.42
N ALA A 11 8.51 -15.67 5.69
CA ALA A 11 9.32 -14.95 4.70
C ALA A 11 10.55 -15.73 4.24
N SER A 12 11.18 -16.51 5.12
CA SER A 12 12.39 -17.26 4.80
C SER A 12 12.09 -18.43 3.85
N LYS A 13 11.05 -19.20 4.14
CA LYS A 13 10.61 -20.28 3.25
C LYS A 13 10.08 -19.75 1.92
N GLU A 14 9.30 -18.67 1.95
CA GLU A 14 8.78 -18.01 0.75
C GLU A 14 9.92 -17.54 -0.16
N ALA A 15 10.95 -16.90 0.41
CA ALA A 15 12.12 -16.48 -0.34
C ALA A 15 12.84 -17.67 -1.02
N GLN A 16 12.92 -18.81 -0.34
CA GLN A 16 13.51 -20.02 -0.93
C GLN A 16 12.69 -20.53 -2.13
N VAL A 17 11.37 -20.64 -1.98
CA VAL A 17 10.47 -21.06 -3.07
C VAL A 17 10.55 -20.11 -4.26
N ILE A 18 10.62 -18.81 -4.03
CA ILE A 18 10.68 -17.79 -5.10
C ILE A 18 11.99 -17.86 -5.88
N ARG A 19 13.12 -18.11 -5.21
CA ARG A 19 14.41 -18.28 -5.89
C ARG A 19 14.39 -19.46 -6.85
N GLU A 20 13.64 -20.51 -6.52
CA GLU A 20 13.48 -21.69 -7.38
C GLU A 20 12.35 -21.51 -8.42
N ALA A 21 11.52 -20.48 -8.29
CA ALA A 21 10.33 -20.29 -9.11
C ALA A 21 10.63 -19.97 -10.59
N GLY A 22 11.85 -19.55 -10.92
CA GLY A 22 12.27 -19.26 -12.30
C GLY A 22 12.76 -20.46 -13.10
N ARG A 23 12.42 -21.68 -12.67
CA ARG A 23 12.64 -22.90 -13.47
C ARG A 23 11.48 -23.16 -14.43
N THR A 24 11.77 -23.77 -15.58
CA THR A 24 10.76 -24.17 -16.55
C THR A 24 9.71 -25.09 -15.93
N GLY A 25 8.44 -24.77 -16.16
CA GLY A 25 7.30 -25.52 -15.64
C GLY A 25 6.95 -25.22 -14.17
N SER A 26 7.69 -24.33 -13.52
CA SER A 26 7.36 -23.86 -12.17
C SER A 26 6.10 -22.99 -12.19
N ILE A 27 5.20 -23.24 -11.24
CA ILE A 27 3.97 -22.47 -11.05
C ILE A 27 3.92 -22.00 -9.61
N LEU A 28 3.81 -20.68 -9.46
CA LEU A 28 3.75 -20.01 -8.18
C LEU A 28 2.46 -19.21 -8.07
N ILE A 29 1.68 -19.51 -7.05
CA ILE A 29 0.48 -18.76 -6.68
C ILE A 29 0.83 -17.95 -5.44
N THR A 30 0.64 -16.65 -5.49
CA THR A 30 1.06 -15.73 -4.43
C THR A 30 -0.03 -14.71 -4.13
N THR A 31 -0.17 -14.34 -2.87
CA THR A 31 -0.91 -13.14 -2.48
C THR A 31 -0.08 -11.88 -2.78
N ALA A 32 -0.71 -10.70 -2.79
CA ALA A 32 -0.06 -9.45 -3.16
C ALA A 32 1.17 -9.09 -2.29
N LEU A 33 1.22 -9.56 -1.04
CA LEU A 33 2.29 -9.24 -0.09
C LEU A 33 3.41 -10.28 -0.06
N ALA A 34 3.10 -11.52 -0.42
CA ALA A 34 4.05 -12.62 -0.33
C ALA A 34 5.19 -12.44 -1.34
N GLY A 35 6.40 -12.80 -0.91
CA GLY A 35 7.56 -12.74 -1.79
C GLY A 35 8.08 -11.35 -2.17
N ARG A 36 7.61 -10.30 -1.50
CA ARG A 36 8.16 -8.95 -1.69
C ARG A 36 9.65 -8.92 -1.34
N GLY A 37 10.46 -8.27 -2.17
CA GLY A 37 11.90 -8.13 -1.97
C GLY A 37 12.75 -9.34 -2.41
N THR A 38 12.14 -10.46 -2.78
CA THR A 38 12.88 -11.60 -3.39
C THR A 38 12.73 -11.56 -4.90
N ASP A 39 13.85 -11.71 -5.61
CA ASP A 39 13.88 -11.66 -7.07
C ASP A 39 13.64 -13.04 -7.70
N ILE A 40 12.96 -13.08 -8.86
CA ILE A 40 12.72 -14.29 -9.63
C ILE A 40 13.71 -14.27 -10.81
N LYS A 41 14.77 -15.06 -10.71
CA LYS A 41 15.76 -15.21 -11.78
C LYS A 41 15.41 -16.42 -12.64
N LEU A 42 15.50 -16.27 -13.96
CA LEU A 42 15.34 -17.39 -14.89
C LEU A 42 16.56 -18.30 -14.80
N LEU A 43 16.38 -19.53 -14.31
CA LEU A 43 17.48 -20.41 -13.90
C LEU A 43 17.98 -21.33 -15.02
N ASP A 44 17.10 -21.78 -15.92
CA ASP A 44 17.45 -22.68 -17.01
C ASP A 44 17.26 -22.05 -18.40
N GLU A 45 17.91 -22.64 -19.41
CA GLU A 45 17.92 -22.13 -20.78
C GLU A 45 16.51 -22.01 -21.39
N ASN A 46 15.61 -22.95 -21.07
CA ASN A 46 14.23 -22.89 -21.57
C ASN A 46 13.47 -21.74 -20.90
N ALA A 47 13.67 -21.53 -19.60
CA ALA A 47 13.06 -20.42 -18.86
C ALA A 47 13.53 -19.07 -19.41
N LYS A 48 14.82 -18.92 -19.73
CA LYS A 48 15.36 -17.71 -20.39
C LYS A 48 14.75 -17.45 -21.77
N ARG A 49 14.48 -18.50 -22.54
CA ARG A 49 13.86 -18.40 -23.88
C ARG A 49 12.37 -18.09 -23.86
N LEU A 50 11.64 -18.65 -22.89
CA LEU A 50 10.18 -18.48 -22.77
C LEU A 50 9.80 -17.25 -21.93
N GLY A 51 10.63 -16.90 -20.96
CA GLY A 51 10.41 -15.79 -20.05
C GLY A 51 9.47 -16.10 -18.89
N LEU A 52 9.35 -15.13 -17.97
CA LEU A 52 8.40 -15.21 -16.87
C LEU A 52 7.02 -14.67 -17.31
N PHE A 53 5.97 -15.47 -17.10
CA PHE A 53 4.59 -15.06 -17.34
C PHE A 53 3.90 -14.73 -16.01
N VAL A 54 3.48 -13.48 -15.85
CA VAL A 54 2.77 -13.01 -14.65
C VAL A 54 1.28 -12.87 -14.94
N ILE A 55 0.46 -13.54 -14.15
CA ILE A 55 -1.00 -13.45 -14.23
C ILE A 55 -1.51 -12.77 -12.96
N GLY A 56 -2.07 -11.57 -13.11
CA GLY A 56 -2.85 -10.92 -12.07
C GLY A 56 -4.30 -11.40 -12.14
N VAL A 57 -4.81 -11.97 -11.05
CA VAL A 57 -6.23 -12.28 -10.88
C VAL A 57 -6.86 -11.11 -10.15
N GLY A 58 -7.74 -10.38 -10.83
CA GLY A 58 -8.26 -9.09 -10.39
C GLY A 58 -7.22 -7.98 -10.47
N ARG A 59 -7.59 -6.80 -9.99
CA ARG A 59 -6.75 -5.61 -9.90
C ARG A 59 -6.72 -5.14 -8.46
N GLY A 60 -5.56 -4.67 -8.00
CA GLY A 60 -5.45 -4.08 -6.67
C GLY A 60 -6.16 -2.73 -6.58
N GLN A 61 -6.33 -2.21 -5.37
CA GLN A 61 -6.90 -0.88 -5.13
C GLN A 61 -6.02 0.26 -5.68
N SER A 62 -4.71 0.03 -5.80
CA SER A 62 -3.75 1.00 -6.34
C SER A 62 -3.02 0.43 -7.53
N LYS A 63 -2.83 1.29 -8.54
CA LYS A 63 -2.06 0.97 -9.74
C LYS A 63 -0.61 0.60 -9.41
N ARG A 64 -0.05 1.20 -8.36
CA ARG A 64 1.33 0.91 -7.89
C ARG A 64 1.54 -0.55 -7.52
N VAL A 65 0.52 -1.22 -6.99
CA VAL A 65 0.60 -2.64 -6.61
C VAL A 65 0.59 -3.52 -7.86
N ASP A 66 -0.26 -3.19 -8.83
CA ASP A 66 -0.30 -3.90 -10.10
C ASP A 66 1.00 -3.75 -10.89
N ASP A 67 1.56 -2.55 -10.93
CA ASP A 67 2.84 -2.28 -11.61
C ASP A 67 4.01 -3.03 -10.93
N GLN A 68 3.95 -3.22 -9.60
CA GLN A 68 4.91 -4.08 -8.89
C GLN A 68 4.80 -5.56 -9.30
N LEU A 69 3.58 -6.06 -9.55
CA LEU A 69 3.38 -7.42 -10.07
C LEU A 69 3.89 -7.53 -11.50
N ARG A 70 3.56 -6.56 -12.36
CA ARG A 70 4.06 -6.51 -13.76
C ARG A 70 5.59 -6.52 -13.80
N GLY A 71 6.22 -5.71 -12.95
CA GLY A 71 7.68 -5.60 -12.84
C GLY A 71 8.38 -6.85 -12.30
N ARG A 72 7.65 -7.92 -11.93
CA ARG A 72 8.25 -9.23 -11.68
C ARG A 72 8.70 -9.91 -12.97
N ALA A 73 7.98 -9.70 -14.07
CA ALA A 73 8.35 -10.19 -15.39
C ALA A 73 9.36 -9.26 -16.07
N GLY A 74 10.20 -9.83 -16.95
CA GLY A 74 11.08 -9.07 -17.83
C GLY A 74 12.15 -8.23 -17.14
N ARG A 75 12.68 -8.71 -15.99
CA ARG A 75 13.74 -7.99 -15.28
C ARG A 75 15.07 -8.08 -16.03
N GLN A 76 15.89 -7.05 -15.93
CA GLN A 76 17.21 -6.99 -16.58
C GLN A 76 17.18 -7.24 -18.10
N GLY A 77 16.04 -6.98 -18.77
CA GLY A 77 15.88 -7.23 -20.20
C GLY A 77 15.54 -8.68 -20.55
N ASP A 78 15.26 -9.53 -19.55
CA ASP A 78 14.73 -10.87 -19.77
C ASP A 78 13.40 -10.81 -20.55
N ILE A 79 13.07 -11.90 -21.25
CA ILE A 79 11.75 -12.05 -21.85
C ILE A 79 10.73 -12.19 -20.73
N GLY A 80 9.60 -11.52 -20.86
CA GLY A 80 8.51 -11.63 -19.89
C GLY A 80 7.23 -10.99 -20.40
N GLN A 81 6.11 -11.49 -19.90
CA GLN A 81 4.80 -10.96 -20.21
C GLN A 81 3.96 -10.91 -18.94
N SER A 82 3.01 -9.98 -18.90
CA SER A 82 2.07 -9.85 -17.79
C SER A 82 0.67 -9.58 -18.30
N ILE A 83 -0.32 -10.29 -17.79
CA ILE A 83 -1.74 -10.07 -18.07
C ILE A 83 -2.52 -9.94 -16.77
N PHE A 84 -3.57 -9.14 -16.79
CA PHE A 84 -4.52 -9.02 -15.68
C PHE A 84 -5.89 -9.47 -16.16
N LEU A 85 -6.49 -10.39 -15.43
CA LEU A 85 -7.85 -10.87 -15.65
C LEU A 85 -8.75 -10.11 -14.68
N VAL A 86 -9.80 -9.45 -15.18
CA VAL A 86 -10.67 -8.60 -14.36
C VAL A 86 -12.12 -8.98 -14.63
N SER A 87 -12.90 -9.13 -13.56
CA SER A 87 -14.35 -9.30 -13.63
C SER A 87 -15.07 -8.05 -13.13
N LYS A 88 -16.30 -7.83 -13.61
CA LYS A 88 -17.17 -6.77 -13.07
C LYS A 88 -17.64 -7.06 -11.63
N GLU A 89 -17.54 -8.31 -11.21
CA GLU A 89 -17.86 -8.79 -9.87
C GLU A 89 -16.67 -8.67 -8.90
N ASP A 90 -15.52 -8.16 -9.36
CA ASP A 90 -14.33 -8.00 -8.52
C ASP A 90 -14.55 -6.89 -7.47
N ASP A 91 -13.97 -7.10 -6.28
CA ASP A 91 -14.03 -6.16 -5.14
C ASP A 91 -13.55 -4.74 -5.47
N LEU A 92 -12.74 -4.57 -6.52
CA LEU A 92 -12.33 -3.25 -7.00
C LEU A 92 -13.53 -2.33 -7.23
N TYR A 93 -14.64 -2.88 -7.72
CA TYR A 93 -15.82 -2.14 -8.10
C TYR A 93 -16.78 -1.84 -6.96
N ASN A 94 -16.55 -2.36 -5.73
CA ASN A 94 -17.39 -2.09 -4.56
C ASN A 94 -17.47 -0.58 -4.23
N VAL A 95 -16.50 0.23 -4.66
CA VAL A 95 -16.55 1.70 -4.51
C VAL A 95 -17.69 2.33 -5.32
N LEU A 96 -18.18 1.66 -6.37
CA LEU A 96 -19.25 2.11 -7.24
C LEU A 96 -20.65 1.82 -6.68
N ASP A 97 -20.77 0.93 -5.69
CA ASP A 97 -22.03 0.61 -5.01
C ASP A 97 -22.53 1.78 -4.14
N ASN A 98 -21.85 2.92 -4.16
CA ASN A 98 -22.32 4.14 -3.52
C ASN A 98 -23.57 4.67 -4.27
N PRO A 99 -24.71 4.86 -3.58
CA PRO A 99 -25.93 5.41 -4.16
C PRO A 99 -25.75 6.78 -4.83
N GLN A 100 -24.75 7.55 -4.40
CA GLN A 100 -24.45 8.86 -5.00
C GLN A 100 -23.77 8.76 -6.38
N LEU A 101 -23.16 7.62 -6.70
CA LEU A 101 -22.51 7.36 -7.99
C LEU A 101 -23.44 6.63 -8.98
N THR A 102 -24.46 5.95 -8.47
CA THR A 102 -25.49 5.25 -9.27
C THR A 102 -26.71 6.15 -9.50
N ARG A 103 -26.59 7.04 -10.50
CA ARG A 103 -27.61 8.05 -10.83
C ARG A 103 -28.98 7.50 -11.29
N SER A 104 -29.09 6.19 -11.53
CA SER A 104 -30.31 5.51 -12.00
C SER A 104 -30.41 4.04 -11.56
N GLY A 105 -29.61 3.59 -10.59
CA GLY A 105 -29.50 2.17 -10.21
C GLY A 105 -28.74 1.28 -11.19
N GLU A 106 -28.35 1.79 -12.37
CA GLU A 106 -27.54 1.06 -13.36
C GLU A 106 -26.14 1.64 -13.51
N ILE A 107 -25.13 0.77 -13.40
CA ILE A 107 -23.71 1.15 -13.57
C ILE A 107 -23.38 1.19 -15.08
N LYS A 108 -23.00 2.37 -15.58
CA LYS A 108 -22.45 2.53 -16.93
C LYS A 108 -21.00 2.04 -16.99
N TRP A 109 -20.83 0.73 -17.13
CA TRP A 109 -19.53 0.05 -17.14
C TRP A 109 -18.51 0.57 -18.17
N SER A 110 -18.95 1.19 -19.26
CA SER A 110 -18.06 1.80 -20.26
C SER A 110 -17.23 2.97 -19.72
N LEU A 111 -17.69 3.61 -18.64
CA LEU A 111 -16.99 4.73 -17.99
C LEU A 111 -16.05 4.27 -16.87
N TYR A 112 -16.30 3.09 -16.30
CA TYR A 112 -15.59 2.56 -15.14
C TYR A 112 -14.52 1.56 -15.56
N THR A 113 -13.52 2.03 -16.30
CA THR A 113 -12.32 1.22 -16.56
C THR A 113 -11.57 0.96 -15.25
N PRO A 114 -10.83 -0.16 -15.11
CA PRO A 114 -10.08 -0.45 -13.89
C PRO A 114 -9.15 0.69 -13.46
N ASP A 115 -8.49 1.35 -14.41
CA ASP A 115 -7.62 2.51 -14.13
C ASP A 115 -8.39 3.72 -13.59
N TYR A 116 -9.63 3.95 -14.05
CA TYR A 116 -10.47 5.04 -13.55
C TYR A 116 -10.91 4.76 -12.10
N VAL A 117 -11.35 3.54 -11.82
CA VAL A 117 -11.77 3.13 -10.47
C VAL A 117 -10.60 3.19 -9.47
N GLN A 118 -9.42 2.72 -9.87
CA GLN A 118 -8.21 2.84 -9.06
C GLN A 118 -7.87 4.31 -8.72
N LYS A 119 -7.98 5.24 -9.68
CA LYS A 119 -7.76 6.67 -9.43
C LYS A 119 -8.75 7.23 -8.40
N MET A 120 -10.02 6.82 -8.45
CA MET A 120 -11.02 7.24 -7.46
C MET A 120 -10.68 6.74 -6.06
N ILE A 121 -10.27 5.47 -5.93
CA ILE A 121 -9.85 4.90 -4.64
C ILE A 121 -8.60 5.61 -4.12
N GLU A 122 -7.59 5.83 -4.97
CA GLU A 122 -6.36 6.54 -4.59
C GLU A 122 -6.62 7.97 -4.11
N ALA A 123 -7.56 8.69 -4.74
CA ALA A 123 -7.98 10.02 -4.30
C ALA A 123 -8.63 9.98 -2.91
N LYS A 124 -9.57 9.04 -2.69
CA LYS A 124 -10.20 8.85 -1.38
C LYS A 124 -9.19 8.50 -0.28
N ASP A 125 -8.23 7.64 -0.58
CA ASP A 125 -7.14 7.26 0.35
C ASP A 125 -6.19 8.44 0.61
N TYR A 126 -5.96 9.30 -0.39
CA TYR A 126 -5.18 10.52 -0.21
C TYR A 126 -5.85 11.48 0.77
N ASP A 127 -7.15 11.75 0.60
CA ASP A 127 -7.91 12.62 1.50
C ASP A 127 -7.96 12.05 2.92
N SER A 128 -8.16 10.74 3.05
CA SER A 128 -8.16 10.05 4.35
C SER A 128 -6.82 10.18 5.08
N ARG A 129 -5.70 10.07 4.34
CA ARG A 129 -4.35 10.29 4.88
C ARG A 129 -4.11 11.75 5.26
N LYS A 130 -4.58 12.70 4.45
CA LYS A 130 -4.49 14.14 4.75
C LYS A 130 -5.20 14.46 6.07
N ASN A 131 -6.43 14.01 6.23
CA ASN A 131 -7.19 14.22 7.47
C ASN A 131 -6.48 13.59 8.68
N THR A 132 -5.96 12.36 8.54
CA THR A 132 -5.21 11.69 9.61
C THR A 132 -3.97 12.48 10.02
N LEU A 133 -3.24 13.06 9.06
CA LEU A 133 -2.07 13.91 9.33
C LEU A 133 -2.48 15.21 10.04
N GLU A 134 -3.56 15.85 9.61
CA GLU A 134 -4.07 17.07 10.27
C GLU A 134 -4.44 16.80 11.74
N TYR A 135 -5.07 15.66 12.04
CA TYR A 135 -5.33 15.26 13.43
C TYR A 135 -4.05 14.93 14.22
N ASP A 136 -3.08 14.24 13.61
CA ASP A 136 -1.80 13.94 14.26
C ASP A 136 -0.98 15.20 14.54
N ASP A 137 -1.06 16.23 13.69
CA ASP A 137 -0.39 17.51 13.88
C ASP A 137 -0.83 18.18 15.19
N VAL A 138 -2.14 18.20 15.48
CA VAL A 138 -2.66 18.72 16.77
C VAL A 138 -2.10 17.91 17.95
N LEU A 139 -2.08 16.58 17.84
CA LEU A 139 -1.53 15.71 18.89
C LEU A 139 -0.01 15.84 19.03
N ARG A 140 0.70 16.15 17.94
CA ARG A 140 2.14 16.38 17.94
C ARG A 140 2.48 17.65 18.72
N GLU A 141 1.77 18.75 18.45
CA GLU A 141 1.96 20.01 19.17
C GLU A 141 1.72 19.84 20.68
N GLN A 142 0.67 19.11 21.07
CA GLN A 142 0.42 18.79 22.47
C GLN A 142 1.53 17.93 23.09
N ARG A 143 2.02 16.91 22.35
CA ARG A 143 3.13 16.05 22.80
C ARG A 143 4.41 16.83 23.05
N GLU A 144 4.75 17.78 22.18
CA GLU A 144 5.96 18.59 22.35
C GLU A 144 5.97 19.34 23.68
N VAL A 145 4.83 19.92 24.07
CA VAL A 145 4.69 20.61 25.36
C VAL A 145 4.84 19.66 26.53
N ILE A 146 4.14 18.53 26.47
CA ILE A 146 4.17 17.54 27.54
C ILE A 146 5.59 16.98 27.69
N TYR A 147 6.27 16.68 26.58
CA TYR A 147 7.64 16.19 26.61
C TYR A 147 8.61 17.25 27.11
N HIS A 148 8.45 18.51 26.71
CA HIS A 148 9.28 19.59 27.21
C HIS A 148 9.07 19.83 28.72
N LEU A 149 7.81 19.81 29.18
CA LEU A 149 7.45 19.87 30.60
C LEU A 149 8.08 18.72 31.38
N ARG A 150 7.88 17.48 30.91
CA ARG A 150 8.43 16.27 31.52
C ARG A 150 9.96 16.34 31.63
N ASN A 151 10.64 16.68 30.55
CA ASN A 151 12.10 16.72 30.51
C ASN A 151 12.64 17.81 31.44
N SER A 152 11.99 18.97 31.51
CA SER A 152 12.38 20.05 32.42
C SER A 152 12.27 19.65 33.89
N ILE A 153 11.23 18.88 34.26
CA ILE A 153 11.08 18.32 35.61
C ILE A 153 12.17 17.27 35.89
N LEU A 154 12.43 16.37 34.94
CA LEU A 154 13.44 15.32 35.08
C LEU A 154 14.87 15.89 35.18
N GLU A 155 15.15 17.00 34.49
CA GLU A 155 16.43 17.70 34.52
C GLU A 155 16.61 18.61 35.75
N ASN A 156 15.65 18.63 36.70
CA ASN A 156 15.65 19.52 37.88
C ASN A 156 15.86 21.00 37.53
N LYS A 157 15.30 21.46 36.40
CA LYS A 157 15.25 22.90 36.06
C LYS A 157 14.17 23.61 36.88
N ASP A 158 14.39 24.89 37.13
CA ASP A 158 13.56 25.71 38.02
C ASP A 158 12.06 25.65 37.63
N LEU A 159 11.19 25.34 38.60
CA LEU A 159 9.75 25.11 38.35
C LEU A 159 9.01 26.35 37.80
N GLN A 160 9.60 27.53 37.99
CA GLN A 160 9.11 28.80 37.42
C GLN A 160 9.21 28.80 35.89
N ASP A 161 10.30 28.26 35.33
CA ASP A 161 10.53 28.22 33.88
C ASP A 161 9.52 27.27 33.21
N VAL A 162 9.26 26.15 33.90
CA VAL A 162 8.24 25.17 33.56
C VAL A 162 6.82 25.79 33.51
N ALA A 163 6.44 26.53 34.55
CA ALA A 163 5.14 27.19 34.62
C ALA A 163 4.97 28.27 33.54
N SER A 164 6.06 28.94 33.15
CA SER A 164 6.05 29.97 32.10
C SER A 164 5.79 29.39 30.71
N THR A 165 6.37 28.22 30.41
CA THR A 165 6.21 27.55 29.11
C THR A 165 4.82 26.97 28.94
N ALA A 166 4.26 26.37 30.00
CA ALA A 166 2.87 25.90 30.00
C ALA A 166 1.88 27.06 29.74
N ARG A 167 2.09 28.24 30.35
CA ARG A 167 1.26 29.44 30.13
C ARG A 167 1.37 30.00 28.71
N LYS A 168 2.58 30.01 28.12
CA LYS A 168 2.77 30.44 26.72
C LYS A 168 2.00 29.53 25.76
N PHE A 169 2.00 28.23 26.01
CA PHE A 169 1.28 27.29 25.17
C PHE A 169 -0.23 27.41 25.30
N ALA A 170 -0.75 27.52 26.54
CA ALA A 170 -2.17 27.77 26.77
C ALA A 170 -2.70 29.03 26.06
N LYS A 171 -1.86 30.08 25.97
CA LYS A 171 -2.19 31.30 25.20
C LYS A 171 -2.19 31.08 23.69
N ARG A 172 -1.28 30.26 23.15
CA ARG A 172 -1.26 29.91 21.72
C ARG A 172 -2.47 29.07 21.33
N ALA A 173 -2.76 28.01 22.07
CA ALA A 173 -3.93 27.16 21.82
C ALA A 173 -5.26 27.94 21.84
N HIS A 174 -5.36 28.98 22.69
CA HIS A 174 -6.52 29.88 22.72
C HIS A 174 -6.62 30.83 21.51
N ALA A 175 -5.49 31.14 20.85
CA ALA A 175 -5.45 32.01 19.69
C ALA A 175 -5.80 31.25 18.40
N ASP A 176 -5.37 29.99 18.27
CA ASP A 176 -5.64 29.15 17.09
C ASP A 176 -7.07 28.59 17.06
N ALA A 177 -7.78 28.62 18.21
CA ALA A 177 -9.18 28.20 18.31
C ALA A 177 -10.21 29.29 17.92
N LYS A 178 -9.76 30.46 17.45
CA LYS A 178 -10.59 31.64 17.19
C LYS A 178 -10.47 32.10 15.74
#